data_AF-A0AAD3WCU8-F1
#
_entry.id   AF-A0AAD3WCU8-F1
#
_cell.length_a   1.000
_cell.length_b   1.000
_cell.length_c   1.000
_cell.angle_alpha   90.00
_cell.angle_beta   90.00
_cell.angle_gamma   90.00
#
_symmetry.space_group_name_H-M   'P 1'
#
loop_
_entity.id
_entity.type
_entity.pdbx_description
1 polymer ?
#
loop_
_entity_poly.entity_id
_entity_poly.type
_entity_poly.pdbx_seq_one_letter_code
_entity_poly.pdbx_strand_id
1 'polypeptide(L)'
;MLDMKEPSGWRPPVVQAVAVNGQGLPELVAEILKHQDYLLSSNTLREKKRWSYRAVLEEYLRLLTVEKVLEAASRDGGLDATLEDLIRGEAGPMEAASKLIEKYGVWR
;
A
#
# COMPACT_ATOMS: atom_id res chain seq x y z
N MET A 1 -16.55 28.80 4.39
CA MET A 1 -15.97 27.58 3.79
C MET A 1 -17.11 26.62 3.53
N LEU A 2 -17.25 26.14 2.29
CA LEU A 2 -18.35 25.28 1.86
C LEU A 2 -18.01 23.82 2.21
N ASP A 3 -18.68 23.28 3.22
CA ASP A 3 -18.67 21.85 3.55
C ASP A 3 -19.48 21.10 2.48
N MET A 4 -18.82 20.63 1.41
CA MET A 4 -19.47 19.95 0.27
C MET A 4 -19.83 18.46 0.53
N LYS A 5 -19.69 17.98 1.76
CA LYS A 5 -20.13 16.67 2.22
C LYS A 5 -20.56 16.76 3.68
N GLU A 6 -21.63 16.06 4.04
CA GLU A 6 -21.92 15.78 5.46
C GLU A 6 -20.70 15.07 6.06
N PRO A 7 -20.11 15.59 7.16
CA PRO A 7 -18.91 14.99 7.73
C PRO A 7 -19.27 13.64 8.35
N SER A 8 -18.98 12.56 7.63
CA SER A 8 -18.98 11.21 8.20
C SER A 8 -17.69 11.03 9.01
N GLY A 9 -17.71 11.37 10.31
CA GLY A 9 -16.60 11.12 11.24
C GLY A 9 -16.10 12.36 12.00
N TRP A 10 -14.83 12.36 12.39
CA TRP A 10 -14.20 13.48 13.10
C TRP A 10 -14.11 14.73 12.25
N ARG A 11 -14.62 15.85 12.75
CA ARG A 11 -14.46 17.17 12.14
C ARG A 11 -13.28 17.88 12.81
N PRO A 12 -12.15 18.10 12.12
CA PRO A 12 -11.00 18.76 12.71
C PRO A 12 -11.35 20.18 13.21
N PRO A 13 -11.08 20.50 14.48
CA PRO A 13 -11.29 21.85 15.00
C PRO A 13 -10.19 22.79 14.48
N VAL A 14 -10.54 24.07 14.32
CA VAL A 14 -9.56 25.15 14.06
C VAL A 14 -9.28 25.84 15.38
N VAL A 15 -8.05 25.71 15.88
CA VAL A 15 -7.60 26.33 17.14
C VAL A 15 -6.54 27.37 16.84
N GLN A 16 -6.70 28.57 17.41
CA GLN A 16 -5.69 29.62 17.32
C GLN A 16 -4.62 29.39 18.39
N ALA A 17 -3.35 29.35 17.98
CA ALA A 17 -2.21 29.24 18.89
C ALA A 17 -1.03 30.10 18.41
N VAL A 18 -0.26 30.65 19.36
CA VAL A 18 0.94 31.43 19.13
C VAL A 18 2.10 30.76 19.86
N ALA A 19 3.00 30.13 19.10
CA ALA A 19 4.06 29.30 19.67
C ALA A 19 5.05 30.09 20.55
N VAL A 20 5.40 31.33 20.14
CA VAL A 20 6.45 32.14 20.79
C VAL A 20 6.11 32.55 22.23
N ASN A 21 4.83 32.63 22.59
CA ASN A 21 4.38 33.02 23.93
C ASN A 21 3.48 31.96 24.58
N GLY A 22 3.32 30.79 23.95
CA GLY A 22 2.54 29.67 24.47
C GLY A 22 1.01 29.87 24.49
N GLN A 23 0.49 30.94 23.89
CA GLN A 23 -0.95 31.19 23.85
C GLN A 23 -1.66 30.14 22.99
N GLY A 24 -2.80 29.63 23.44
CA GLY A 24 -3.60 28.64 22.72
C GLY A 24 -3.03 27.21 22.75
N LEU A 25 -1.88 26.99 23.41
CA LEU A 25 -1.24 25.69 23.48
C LEU A 25 -2.01 24.68 24.34
N PRO A 26 -2.56 25.04 25.52
CA PRO A 26 -3.41 24.12 26.29
C PRO A 26 -4.65 23.65 25.51
N GLU A 27 -5.29 24.57 24.78
CA GLU A 27 -6.46 24.28 23.95
C GLU A 27 -6.09 23.37 22.78
N LEU A 28 -4.95 23.62 22.14
CA LEU A 28 -4.42 22.75 21.08
C LEU A 28 -4.18 21.32 21.60
N VAL A 29 -3.52 21.18 22.75
CA VAL A 29 -3.25 19.87 23.36
C VAL A 29 -4.55 19.17 23.72
N ALA A 30 -5.54 19.87 24.25
CA ALA A 30 -6.84 19.31 24.55
C ALA A 30 -7.54 18.74 23.29
N GLU A 31 -7.51 19.46 22.17
CA GLU A 31 -8.09 18.97 20.91
C GLU A 31 -7.31 17.78 20.32
N ILE A 32 -5.98 17.73 20.49
CA ILE A 32 -5.16 16.56 20.11
C ILE A 32 -5.60 15.32 20.91
N LEU A 33 -5.79 15.45 22.22
CA LEU A 33 -6.23 14.35 23.08
C LEU A 33 -7.63 13.87 22.74
N LYS A 34 -8.58 14.78 22.49
CA LYS A 34 -9.93 14.42 22.03
C LYS A 34 -9.90 13.65 20.70
N HIS A 35 -9.04 14.05 19.77
CA HIS A 35 -8.86 13.32 18.52
C HIS A 35 -8.25 11.93 18.76
N GLN A 36 -7.28 11.79 19.68
CA GLN A 36 -6.75 10.48 20.08
C GLN A 36 -7.85 9.57 20.64
N ASP A 37 -8.70 10.08 21.54
CA ASP A 37 -9.83 9.33 22.11
C ASP A 37 -10.85 8.93 21.04
N TYR A 38 -11.16 9.84 20.12
CA TYR A 38 -11.99 9.53 18.95
C TYR A 38 -11.36 8.40 18.12
N LEU A 39 -10.06 8.47 17.84
CA LEU A 39 -9.33 7.49 17.04
C LEU A 39 -9.28 6.10 17.70
N LEU A 40 -9.21 6.05 19.02
CA LEU A 40 -9.26 4.81 19.82
C LEU A 40 -10.69 4.23 19.85
N SER A 41 -11.69 5.05 20.16
CA SER A 41 -13.10 4.62 20.29
C SER A 41 -13.75 4.25 18.96
N SER A 42 -13.37 4.91 17.86
CA SER A 42 -13.90 4.64 16.52
C SER A 42 -13.24 3.47 15.79
N ASN A 43 -12.26 2.79 16.40
CA ASN A 43 -11.45 1.72 15.78
C ASN A 43 -10.69 2.15 14.49
N THR A 44 -10.69 3.44 14.17
CA THR A 44 -10.11 4.03 12.94
C THR A 44 -8.60 3.78 12.86
N LEU A 45 -7.91 3.72 14.00
CA LEU A 45 -6.48 3.38 14.05
C LEU A 45 -6.20 1.96 13.60
N ARG A 46 -7.07 1.01 13.95
CA ARG A 46 -6.93 -0.39 13.55
C ARG A 46 -7.17 -0.55 12.06
N GLU A 47 -8.18 0.13 11.52
CA GLU A 47 -8.48 0.13 10.08
C GLU A 47 -7.38 0.80 9.26
N LYS A 48 -6.89 1.96 9.69
CA LYS A 48 -5.75 2.64 9.06
C LYS A 48 -4.49 1.77 9.07
N LYS A 49 -4.18 1.13 10.20
CA LYS A 49 -3.08 0.15 10.30
C LYS A 49 -3.28 -1.01 9.34
N ARG A 50 -4.49 -1.61 9.31
CA ARG A 50 -4.81 -2.71 8.41
C ARG A 50 -4.62 -2.33 6.93
N TRP A 51 -5.09 -1.15 6.52
CA TRP A 51 -4.91 -0.66 5.15
C TRP A 51 -3.44 -0.46 4.81
N SER A 52 -2.67 0.17 5.72
CA SER A 52 -1.23 0.40 5.53
C SER A 52 -0.46 -0.92 5.44
N TYR A 53 -0.70 -1.84 6.36
CA TYR A 53 -0.05 -3.15 6.35
C TYR A 53 -0.47 -4.01 5.15
N ARG A 54 -1.72 -3.91 4.70
CA ARG A 54 -2.18 -4.59 3.49
C ARG A 54 -1.39 -4.10 2.27
N ALA A 55 -1.22 -2.79 2.10
CA ALA A 55 -0.47 -2.23 0.98
C ALA A 55 1.00 -2.70 0.98
N VAL A 56 1.65 -2.66 2.15
CA VAL A 56 3.03 -3.15 2.32
C VAL A 56 3.15 -4.65 2.04
N LEU A 57 2.22 -5.45 2.56
CA LEU A 57 2.22 -6.90 2.35
C LEU A 57 2.02 -7.25 0.88
N GLU A 58 1.05 -6.63 0.20
CA GLU A 58 0.81 -6.85 -1.22
C GLU A 58 2.03 -6.48 -2.06
N GLU A 59 2.76 -5.43 -1.68
CA GLU A 59 3.98 -5.03 -2.37
C GLU A 59 5.11 -6.05 -2.22
N TYR A 60 5.36 -6.52 -1.00
CA TYR A 60 6.38 -7.55 -0.79
C TYR A 60 6.00 -8.89 -1.43
N LEU A 61 4.72 -9.25 -1.44
CA LEU A 61 4.28 -10.45 -2.17
C LEU A 61 4.56 -10.32 -3.67
N ARG A 62 4.27 -9.17 -4.29
CA ARG A 62 4.59 -8.93 -5.71
C ARG A 62 6.08 -9.01 -5.96
N LEU A 63 6.90 -8.31 -5.17
CA LEU A 63 8.35 -8.30 -5.32
C LEU A 63 8.93 -9.72 -5.22
N LEU A 64 8.65 -10.41 -4.12
CA LEU A 64 9.22 -11.74 -3.84
C LEU A 64 8.75 -12.81 -4.83
N THR A 65 7.53 -12.70 -5.35
CA THR A 65 7.05 -13.68 -6.35
C THR A 65 7.66 -13.44 -7.72
N VAL A 66 7.74 -12.18 -8.17
CA VAL A 66 8.37 -11.83 -9.45
C VAL A 66 9.86 -12.19 -9.44
N GLU A 67 10.59 -11.82 -8.39
CA GLU A 67 12.03 -12.12 -8.27
C GLU A 67 12.29 -13.62 -8.37
N LYS A 68 11.55 -14.44 -7.62
CA LYS A 68 11.76 -15.89 -7.65
C LYS A 68 11.45 -16.50 -9.02
N VAL A 69 10.40 -16.03 -9.72
CA VAL A 69 10.07 -16.53 -11.06
C VAL A 69 11.19 -16.19 -12.04
N LEU A 70 11.67 -14.94 -12.01
CA LEU A 70 12.76 -14.49 -12.87
C LEU A 70 14.07 -15.23 -12.59
N GLU A 71 14.43 -15.42 -11.33
CA GLU A 71 15.63 -16.17 -10.95
C GLU A 71 15.58 -17.62 -11.42
N ALA A 72 14.44 -18.30 -11.21
CA ALA A 72 14.27 -19.68 -11.62
C ALA A 72 14.29 -19.84 -13.15
N ALA A 73 13.57 -18.97 -13.88
CA ALA A 73 13.55 -18.96 -15.34
C ALA A 73 14.90 -18.59 -15.96
N SER A 74 15.68 -17.72 -15.31
CA SER A 74 17.03 -17.38 -15.77
C SER A 74 17.99 -18.56 -15.59
N ARG A 75 17.85 -19.31 -14.49
CA ARG A 75 18.77 -20.41 -14.15
C ARG A 75 18.73 -21.57 -15.14
N ASP A 76 17.57 -21.88 -15.72
CA ASP A 76 17.41 -22.98 -16.69
C ASP A 76 17.28 -22.51 -18.14
N GLY A 77 17.47 -21.20 -18.40
CA GLY A 77 17.37 -20.60 -19.73
C GLY A 77 15.94 -20.41 -20.23
N GLY A 78 14.92 -20.69 -19.42
CA GLY A 78 13.52 -20.48 -19.80
C GLY A 78 13.16 -19.01 -20.06
N LEU A 79 13.85 -18.07 -19.42
CA LEU A 79 13.66 -16.64 -19.68
C LEU A 79 14.09 -16.28 -21.11
N ASP A 80 15.27 -16.71 -21.54
CA ASP A 80 15.78 -16.45 -22.89
C ASP A 80 14.92 -17.13 -23.96
N ALA A 81 14.48 -18.37 -23.72
CA ALA A 81 13.55 -19.07 -24.61
C ALA A 81 12.22 -18.30 -24.76
N THR A 82 11.68 -17.78 -23.66
CA THR A 82 10.45 -16.99 -23.69
C THR A 82 10.63 -15.67 -24.46
N LEU A 83 11.81 -15.04 -24.36
CA LEU A 83 12.13 -13.83 -25.13
C LEU A 83 12.21 -14.11 -26.64
N GLU A 84 12.79 -15.24 -27.04
CA GLU A 84 12.81 -15.68 -28.44
C GLU A 84 11.40 -15.88 -29.00
N ASP A 85 10.52 -16.54 -28.24
CA ASP A 85 9.12 -16.74 -28.64
C ASP A 85 8.37 -15.40 -28.82
N LEU A 86 8.64 -14.42 -27.96
CA LEU A 86 8.08 -13.07 -28.06
C LEU A 86 8.60 -12.33 -29.31
N ILE A 87 9.91 -12.42 -29.59
CA ILE A 87 10.53 -11.78 -30.77
C ILE A 87 9.96 -12.36 -32.07
N ARG A 88 9.69 -13.67 -32.11
CA ARG A 88 9.09 -14.35 -33.27
C ARG A 88 7.58 -14.12 -33.39
N GLY A 89 6.95 -13.55 -32.36
CA GLY A 89 5.50 -13.38 -32.31
C GLY A 89 4.74 -14.69 -32.11
N GLU A 90 5.41 -15.73 -31.61
CA GLU A 90 4.84 -17.04 -31.32
C GLU A 90 4.07 -17.05 -29.99
N ALA A 91 4.31 -16.06 -29.12
CA ALA A 91 3.57 -15.82 -27.89
C ALA A 91 3.30 -14.33 -27.66
N GLY A 92 2.22 -14.00 -26.94
CA GLY A 92 1.96 -12.65 -26.45
C GLY A 92 2.56 -12.41 -25.05
N PRO A 93 2.89 -11.17 -24.65
CA PRO A 93 3.50 -10.87 -23.35
C PRO A 93 2.73 -11.42 -22.13
N MET A 94 1.41 -11.30 -22.13
CA MET A 94 0.56 -11.82 -21.03
C MET A 94 0.56 -13.35 -20.96
N GLU A 95 0.53 -14.01 -22.12
CA GLU A 95 0.55 -15.47 -22.19
C GLU A 95 1.93 -16.01 -21.76
N ALA A 96 3.00 -15.41 -22.24
CA ALA A 96 4.37 -15.71 -21.85
C ALA A 96 4.58 -15.56 -20.34
N ALA A 97 4.15 -14.44 -19.75
CA ALA A 97 4.20 -14.23 -18.29
C ALA A 97 3.41 -15.30 -17.53
N SER A 98 2.22 -15.67 -18.00
CA SER A 98 1.40 -16.71 -17.36
C SER A 98 2.08 -18.07 -17.38
N LYS A 99 2.69 -18.46 -18.51
CA LYS A 99 3.46 -19.72 -18.63
C LYS A 99 4.68 -19.74 -17.71
N LEU A 100 5.39 -18.62 -17.57
CA LEU A 100 6.50 -18.50 -16.62
C LEU A 100 6.01 -18.66 -15.17
N ILE A 101 4.89 -18.05 -14.81
CA ILE A 101 4.30 -18.20 -13.47
C ILE A 101 3.85 -19.64 -13.22
N GLU A 102 3.23 -20.31 -14.20
CA GLU A 102 2.78 -21.69 -14.06
C GLU A 102 3.97 -22.66 -13.87
N LYS A 103 5.04 -22.48 -14.65
CA LYS A 103 6.20 -23.35 -14.62
C LYS A 103 7.09 -23.12 -13.39
N TYR A 104 7.34 -21.86 -13.03
CA TYR A 104 8.32 -21.50 -12.00
C TYR A 104 7.69 -21.02 -10.69
N GLY A 105 6.39 -20.73 -10.67
CA GLY A 105 5.65 -20.23 -9.50
C GLY A 105 5.26 -21.30 -8.47
N VAL A 106 5.67 -22.56 -8.68
CA VAL A 106 5.40 -23.67 -7.75
C VAL A 106 6.49 -23.72 -6.68
N TRP A 107 6.26 -23.03 -5.56
CA TRP A 107 7.13 -23.06 -4.40
C TRP A 107 6.70 -24.21 -3.48
N ARG A 108 7.56 -25.23 -3.30
CA ARG A 108 7.35 -26.33 -2.34
C ARG A 108 8.25 -26.16 -1.12
#